data_AF-A0A3M6TXS9-F1
#
_entry.id   AF-A0A3M6TXS9-F1
#
_cell.length_a   1.000
_cell.length_b   1.000
_cell.length_c   1.000
_cell.angle_alpha   90.00
_cell.angle_beta   90.00
_cell.angle_gamma   90.00
#
_symmetry.space_group_name_H-M   'P 1'
#
loop_
_entity.id
_entity.type
_entity.pdbx_description
1 polymer ?
#
loop_
_entity_poly.entity_id
_entity_poly.type
_entity_poly.pdbx_seq_one_letter_code
_entity_poly.pdbx_strand_id
1 'polypeptide(L)'
;MAAKEQGAAVDCLEKRISDLERRIFTSEKDVLSLKGSSCLGTLNNVQKNLDRIGSKHAKIAAVWKKVKELEKFLSPEFLEEATLTDDAKADIIIAGEGQLKVCADQLRQVEDLKKVVTTEPIKDLPTWSAKLQPLVELHIQQKEEFDVTDERLHNLLAAYNKIINLLSKQFVQWDSALTQIEQAMEVKPAD
;
A
#
# COMPACT_ATOMS: atom_id res chain seq x y z
N MET A 1 10.83 -8.00 6.33
CA MET A 1 11.34 -6.93 5.44
C MET A 1 11.51 -5.61 6.18
N ALA A 2 10.57 -5.16 7.01
CA ALA A 2 10.67 -3.92 7.79
C ALA A 2 11.92 -3.79 8.69
N ALA A 3 12.39 -4.87 9.34
CA ALA A 3 13.60 -4.83 10.17
C ALA A 3 14.90 -4.60 9.36
N LYS A 4 14.91 -5.00 8.08
CA LYS A 4 16.06 -4.82 7.17
C LYS A 4 16.13 -3.38 6.64
N GLU A 5 14.97 -2.74 6.45
CA GLU A 5 14.86 -1.32 6.09
C GLU A 5 15.26 -0.40 7.25
N GLN A 6 14.89 -0.76 8.49
CA GLN A 6 15.35 -0.04 9.69
C GLN A 6 16.86 -0.16 9.90
N GLY A 7 17.46 -1.32 9.67
CA GLY A 7 18.92 -1.49 9.69
C GLY A 7 19.63 -0.63 8.66
N ALA A 8 19.14 -0.60 7.41
CA ALA A 8 19.73 0.22 6.35
C ALA A 8 19.64 1.74 6.63
N ALA A 9 18.57 2.18 7.29
CA ALA A 9 18.41 3.58 7.70
C ALA A 9 19.42 3.97 8.80
N VAL A 10 19.66 3.07 9.76
CA VAL A 10 20.64 3.27 10.83
C VAL A 10 22.07 3.29 10.27
N ASP A 11 22.41 2.37 9.36
CA ASP A 11 23.73 2.34 8.71
C ASP A 11 24.03 3.61 7.91
N CYS A 12 23.02 4.19 7.25
CA CYS A 12 23.15 5.47 6.54
C CYS A 12 23.38 6.64 7.49
N LEU A 13 22.69 6.65 8.63
CA LEU A 13 22.88 7.68 9.65
C LEU A 13 24.26 7.56 10.30
N GLU A 14 24.73 6.35 10.57
CA GLU A 14 26.04 6.09 11.14
C GLU A 14 27.16 6.57 10.21
N LYS A 15 27.11 6.22 8.92
CA LYS A 15 28.06 6.74 7.92
C LYS A 15 28.10 8.27 7.88
N ARG A 16 26.92 8.90 7.92
CA ARG A 16 26.80 10.36 7.88
C ARG A 16 27.32 11.01 9.15
N ILE A 17 27.12 10.38 10.32
CA ILE A 17 27.71 10.82 11.58
C ILE A 17 29.23 10.69 11.53
N SER A 18 29.76 9.55 11.08
CA SER A 18 31.21 9.36 10.93
C SER A 18 31.85 10.37 9.98
N ASP A 19 31.17 10.72 8.87
CA ASP A 19 31.63 11.77 7.95
C ASP A 19 31.63 13.16 8.61
N LEU A 20 30.62 13.47 9.42
CA LEU A 20 30.54 14.73 10.18
C LEU A 20 31.61 14.79 11.26
N GLU A 21 31.82 13.70 11.98
CA GLU A 21 32.87 13.57 12.99
C GLU A 21 34.24 13.76 12.36
N ARG A 22 34.52 13.12 11.21
CA ARG A 22 35.80 13.30 10.50
C ARG A 22 36.02 14.75 10.02
N ARG A 23 34.95 15.46 9.65
CA ARG A 23 35.02 16.86 9.19
C ARG A 23 35.26 17.84 10.35
N ILE A 24 34.79 17.52 11.54
CA ILE A 24 34.86 18.42 12.72
C ILE A 24 36.05 18.06 13.62
N PHE A 25 36.35 16.78 13.77
CA PHE A 25 37.41 16.22 14.59
C PHE A 25 38.39 15.46 13.69
N THR A 26 39.54 16.06 13.41
CA THR A 26 40.57 15.42 12.56
C THR A 26 41.51 14.55 13.39
N SER A 27 41.59 14.76 14.71
CA SER A 27 42.37 13.96 15.65
C SER A 27 41.70 13.86 17.04
N GLU A 28 41.93 12.79 17.78
CA GLU A 28 41.51 12.65 19.20
C GLU A 28 42.05 13.79 20.10
N LYS A 29 43.15 14.42 19.69
CA LYS A 29 43.70 15.62 20.35
C LYS A 29 42.79 16.85 20.18
N ASP A 30 42.05 16.94 19.08
CA ASP A 30 41.11 18.04 18.84
C ASP A 30 39.90 17.95 19.76
N VAL A 31 39.43 16.73 20.06
CA VAL A 31 38.35 16.45 21.02
C VAL A 31 38.73 16.94 22.42
N LEU A 32 40.00 16.79 22.82
CA LEU A 32 40.50 17.29 24.10
C LEU A 32 40.66 18.82 24.11
N SER A 33 41.00 19.44 22.98
CA SER A 33 41.11 20.90 22.84
C SER A 33 39.74 21.62 22.85
N LEU A 34 38.69 20.92 22.39
CA LEU A 34 37.32 21.42 22.32
C LEU A 34 36.54 21.28 23.62
N LYS A 35 37.06 20.54 24.63
CA LYS A 35 36.43 20.38 25.96
C LYS A 35 36.21 21.69 26.74
N GLY A 36 36.66 22.83 26.24
CA GLY A 36 36.38 24.14 26.82
C GLY A 36 36.19 25.29 25.82
N SER A 37 36.28 25.03 24.50
CA SER A 37 36.09 26.06 23.48
C SER A 37 35.07 25.58 22.46
N SER A 38 33.98 26.32 22.29
CA SER A 38 33.00 26.03 21.25
C SER A 38 33.66 26.31 19.89
N CYS A 39 33.62 25.36 18.96
CA CYS A 39 34.05 25.55 17.56
C CYS A 39 33.34 26.76 16.91
N LEU A 40 32.12 27.04 17.35
CA LEU A 40 31.35 28.21 16.96
C LEU A 40 31.99 29.52 17.48
N GLY A 41 32.58 29.48 18.68
CA GLY A 41 33.28 30.63 19.28
C GLY A 41 34.56 30.98 18.51
N THR A 42 35.35 29.98 18.12
CA THR A 42 36.53 30.17 17.27
C THR A 42 36.14 30.62 15.86
N LEU A 43 35.10 30.03 15.27
CA LEU A 43 34.57 30.45 13.97
C LEU A 43 34.07 31.90 14.00
N ASN A 44 33.33 32.28 15.04
CA ASN A 44 32.83 33.65 15.21
C ASN A 44 34.00 34.65 15.42
N ASN A 45 35.06 34.25 16.11
CA ASN A 45 36.25 35.08 16.25
C ASN A 45 37.00 35.23 14.91
N VAL A 46 37.12 34.16 14.13
CA VAL A 46 37.67 34.21 12.77
C VAL A 46 36.82 35.13 11.90
N GLN A 47 35.50 34.99 11.92
CA GLN A 47 34.57 35.83 11.17
C GLN A 47 34.70 37.31 11.54
N LYS A 48 34.72 37.65 12.83
CA LYS A 48 34.96 39.03 13.31
C LYS A 48 36.31 39.58 12.85
N ASN A 49 37.36 38.76 12.83
CA ASN A 49 38.67 39.15 12.31
C ASN A 49 38.63 39.37 10.80
N LEU A 50 37.89 38.53 10.07
CA LEU A 50 37.69 38.61 8.62
C LEU A 50 36.92 39.88 8.24
N ASP A 51 35.86 40.21 8.99
CA ASP A 51 35.09 41.45 8.85
C ASP A 51 35.95 42.69 9.20
N ARG A 52 36.79 42.58 10.23
CA ARG A 52 37.77 43.63 10.60
C ARG A 52 38.84 43.84 9.51
N ILE A 53 39.28 42.78 8.84
CA ILE A 53 40.23 42.86 7.72
C ILE A 53 39.53 43.44 6.49
N GLY A 54 38.30 43.02 6.20
CA GLY A 54 37.50 43.57 5.10
C GLY A 54 37.21 45.07 5.26
N SER A 55 36.87 45.51 6.48
CA SER A 55 36.62 46.93 6.78
C SER A 55 37.88 47.80 6.74
N LYS A 56 39.05 47.26 7.14
CA LYS A 56 40.32 48.00 7.11
C LYS A 56 40.97 48.05 5.73
N HIS A 57 40.73 47.06 4.88
CA HIS A 57 41.35 46.94 3.56
C HIS A 57 40.29 46.88 2.45
N ALA A 58 39.97 48.05 1.88
CA ALA A 58 38.96 48.18 0.82
C ALA A 58 39.18 47.24 -0.39
N LYS A 59 40.44 46.94 -0.73
CA LYS A 59 40.78 45.97 -1.80
C LYS A 59 40.35 44.55 -1.45
N ILE A 60 40.48 44.13 -0.20
CA ILE A 60 40.09 42.79 0.27
C ILE A 60 38.56 42.68 0.33
N ALA A 61 37.86 43.73 0.77
CA ALA A 61 36.40 43.78 0.70
C ALA A 61 35.87 43.68 -0.75
N ALA A 62 36.51 44.37 -1.69
CA ALA A 62 36.17 44.28 -3.11
C ALA A 62 36.38 42.87 -3.67
N VAL A 63 37.48 42.20 -3.29
CA VAL A 63 37.74 40.81 -3.65
C VAL A 63 36.70 39.88 -3.02
N TRP A 64 36.31 40.06 -1.75
CA TRP A 64 35.27 39.23 -1.13
C TRP A 64 33.91 39.34 -1.82
N LYS A 65 33.55 40.54 -2.27
CA LYS A 65 32.37 40.75 -3.09
C LYS A 65 32.48 40.03 -4.45
N LYS A 66 33.65 40.11 -5.08
CA LYS A 66 33.93 39.41 -6.33
C LYS A 66 33.96 37.89 -6.19
N VAL A 67 34.40 37.35 -5.05
CA VAL A 67 34.37 35.91 -4.76
C VAL A 67 32.92 35.41 -4.70
N LYS A 68 32.01 36.15 -4.04
CA LYS A 68 30.58 35.81 -4.04
C LYS A 68 29.95 35.90 -5.44
N GLU A 69 30.37 36.87 -6.24
CA GLU A 69 29.96 36.97 -7.65
C GLU A 69 30.52 35.79 -8.47
N LEU A 70 31.79 35.43 -8.28
CA LEU A 70 32.44 34.28 -8.92
C LEU A 70 31.80 32.95 -8.53
N GLU A 71 31.36 32.79 -7.29
CA GLU A 71 30.61 31.60 -6.84
C GLU A 71 29.29 31.45 -7.61
N LYS A 72 28.63 32.57 -7.95
CA LYS A 72 27.46 32.56 -8.83
C LYS A 72 27.82 32.23 -10.29
N PHE A 73 28.94 32.74 -10.80
CA PHE A 73 29.39 32.45 -12.17
C PHE A 73 29.96 31.04 -12.33
N LEU A 74 30.42 30.42 -11.24
CA LEU A 74 30.89 29.04 -11.18
C LEU A 74 29.80 28.07 -10.73
N SER A 75 28.56 28.54 -10.52
CA SER A 75 27.47 27.64 -10.23
C SER A 75 27.22 26.76 -11.46
N PRO A 76 26.98 25.44 -11.28
CA PRO A 76 26.70 24.53 -12.38
C PRO A 76 25.55 25.03 -13.27
N GLU A 77 24.53 25.62 -12.64
CA GLU A 77 23.36 26.19 -13.30
C GLU A 77 23.70 27.35 -14.25
N PHE A 78 24.58 28.28 -13.82
CA PHE A 78 25.02 29.38 -14.69
C PHE A 78 25.92 28.87 -15.82
N LEU A 79 26.77 27.89 -15.53
CA LEU A 79 27.65 27.31 -16.53
C LEU A 79 26.88 26.54 -17.59
N GLU A 80 25.87 25.76 -17.21
CA GLU A 80 24.98 25.06 -18.16
C GLU A 80 24.21 26.04 -19.04
N GLU A 81 23.66 27.12 -18.47
CA GLU A 81 22.93 28.13 -19.25
C GLU A 81 23.84 28.95 -20.17
N ALA A 82 25.07 29.26 -19.74
CA ALA A 82 26.04 30.05 -20.50
C ALA A 82 26.83 29.23 -21.55
N THR A 83 26.99 27.92 -21.35
CA THR A 83 27.75 27.05 -22.28
C THR A 83 26.87 26.39 -23.34
N LEU A 84 25.55 26.32 -23.12
CA LEU A 84 24.64 25.74 -24.08
C LEU A 84 24.23 26.77 -25.14
N THR A 85 24.84 26.65 -26.32
CA THR A 85 24.48 27.44 -27.49
C THR A 85 23.04 27.17 -27.91
N ASP A 86 22.37 28.13 -28.54
CA ASP A 86 20.98 27.98 -28.97
C ASP A 86 20.80 26.85 -30.00
N ASP A 87 21.82 26.61 -30.84
CA ASP A 87 21.87 25.45 -31.74
C ASP A 87 21.93 24.12 -30.96
N ALA A 88 22.71 24.04 -29.88
CA ALA A 88 22.78 22.84 -29.04
C ALA A 88 21.46 22.60 -28.29
N LYS A 89 20.74 23.65 -27.87
CA LYS A 89 19.38 23.54 -27.32
C LYS A 89 18.40 22.97 -28.35
N ALA A 90 18.47 23.46 -29.59
CA ALA A 90 17.64 22.96 -30.68
C ALA A 90 17.92 21.48 -30.97
N ASP A 91 19.20 21.08 -31.03
CA ASP A 91 19.60 19.69 -31.23
C ASP A 91 19.12 18.79 -30.09
N ILE A 92 19.20 19.25 -28.84
CA ILE A 92 18.67 18.51 -27.67
C ILE A 92 17.15 18.33 -27.77
N ILE A 93 16.42 19.37 -28.16
CA ILE A 93 14.96 19.30 -28.33
C ILE A 93 14.58 18.34 -29.46
N ILE A 94 15.29 18.38 -30.59
CA ILE A 94 15.06 17.49 -31.73
C ILE A 94 15.40 16.05 -31.35
N ALA A 95 16.54 15.80 -30.69
CA ALA A 95 16.91 14.49 -30.19
C ALA A 95 15.89 13.95 -29.17
N GLY A 96 15.32 14.84 -28.35
CA GLY A 96 14.29 14.53 -27.37
C GLY A 96 12.86 14.45 -27.93
N GLU A 97 12.62 14.81 -29.19
CA GLU A 97 11.27 14.95 -29.76
C GLU A 97 10.43 13.67 -29.62
N GLY A 98 11.04 12.51 -29.88
CA GLY A 98 10.38 11.21 -29.76
C GLY A 98 9.95 10.91 -28.32
N GLN A 99 10.80 11.21 -27.34
CA GLN A 99 10.49 11.02 -25.92
C GLN A 99 9.43 12.02 -25.45
N LEU A 100 9.49 13.28 -25.91
CA LEU A 100 8.49 14.30 -25.60
C LEU A 100 7.10 13.95 -26.16
N LYS A 101 7.03 13.40 -27.39
CA LYS A 101 5.77 12.92 -27.97
C LYS A 101 5.18 11.77 -27.16
N VAL A 102 5.99 10.76 -26.82
CA VAL A 102 5.56 9.64 -25.98
C VAL A 102 5.07 10.12 -24.62
N CYS A 103 5.81 11.03 -23.98
CA CYS A 103 5.41 11.62 -22.70
C CYS A 103 4.09 12.40 -22.82
N ALA A 104 3.91 13.19 -23.88
CA ALA A 104 2.67 13.93 -24.13
C ALA A 104 1.47 12.99 -24.35
N ASP A 105 1.65 11.90 -25.09
CA ASP A 105 0.59 10.91 -25.32
C ASP A 105 0.25 10.14 -24.04
N GLN A 106 1.24 9.79 -23.22
CA GLN A 106 1.02 9.23 -21.89
C GLN A 106 0.28 10.20 -20.98
N LEU A 107 0.63 11.49 -21.00
CA LEU A 107 -0.06 12.51 -20.22
C LEU A 107 -1.52 12.66 -20.63
N ARG A 108 -1.81 12.60 -21.94
CA ARG A 108 -3.19 12.58 -22.46
C ARG A 108 -3.96 11.35 -21.98
N GLN A 109 -3.35 10.17 -22.03
CA GLN A 109 -3.97 8.96 -21.51
C GLN A 109 -4.28 9.08 -20.02
N VAL A 110 -3.37 9.67 -19.23
CA VAL A 110 -3.60 9.94 -17.80
C VAL A 110 -4.76 10.92 -17.60
N GLU A 111 -4.84 11.99 -18.40
CA GLU A 111 -5.94 12.96 -18.34
C GLU A 111 -7.30 12.31 -18.67
N ASP A 112 -7.33 11.42 -19.65
CA ASP A 112 -8.54 10.69 -20.01
C ASP A 112 -8.93 9.66 -18.95
N LEU A 113 -7.98 8.93 -18.38
CA LEU A 113 -8.21 7.98 -17.29
C LEU A 113 -8.67 8.69 -16.01
N LYS A 114 -8.18 9.90 -15.73
CA LYS A 114 -8.62 10.71 -14.58
C LYS A 114 -10.14 10.96 -14.63
N LYS A 115 -10.69 11.22 -15.82
CA LYS A 115 -12.15 11.41 -16.00
C LYS A 115 -12.94 10.16 -15.59
N VAL A 116 -12.42 8.97 -15.86
CA VAL A 116 -13.05 7.68 -15.50
C VAL A 116 -12.95 7.42 -14.00
N VAL A 117 -11.80 7.71 -13.38
CA VAL A 117 -11.59 7.52 -11.93
C VAL A 117 -12.46 8.47 -11.11
N THR A 118 -12.78 9.65 -11.62
CA THR A 118 -13.66 10.62 -10.94
C THR A 118 -15.16 10.35 -11.13
N THR A 119 -15.56 9.24 -11.76
CA THR A 119 -16.97 8.94 -11.98
C THR A 119 -17.71 8.66 -10.66
N GLU A 120 -18.95 9.17 -10.55
CA GLU A 120 -19.80 9.04 -9.36
C GLU A 120 -19.93 7.62 -8.78
N PRO A 121 -20.02 6.53 -9.59
CA PRO A 121 -20.16 5.17 -9.05
C PRO A 121 -18.97 4.70 -8.21
N ILE A 122 -17.75 5.17 -8.52
CA ILE A 122 -16.54 4.82 -7.78
C ILE A 122 -16.48 5.61 -6.47
N LYS A 123 -16.98 6.86 -6.47
CA LYS A 123 -17.04 7.71 -5.29
C LYS A 123 -18.04 7.19 -4.25
N ASP A 124 -19.15 6.62 -4.71
CA ASP A 124 -20.18 6.08 -3.82
C ASP A 124 -19.90 4.64 -3.35
N LEU A 125 -18.83 4.00 -3.85
CA LEU A 125 -18.46 2.63 -3.51
C LEU A 125 -18.33 2.37 -1.99
N PRO A 126 -17.71 3.27 -1.18
CA PRO A 126 -17.67 3.08 0.28
C PRO A 126 -19.06 3.11 0.91
N THR A 127 -19.96 3.95 0.42
CA THR A 127 -21.35 4.05 0.89
C THR A 127 -22.13 2.78 0.57
N TRP A 128 -21.97 2.24 -0.65
CA TRP A 128 -22.58 0.98 -1.05
C TRP A 128 -22.01 -0.21 -0.28
N SER A 129 -20.69 -0.23 -0.05
CA SER A 129 -20.03 -1.25 0.77
C SER A 129 -20.56 -1.25 2.20
N ALA A 130 -20.74 -0.08 2.81
CA ALA A 130 -21.29 0.05 4.16
C ALA A 130 -22.76 -0.41 4.25
N LYS A 131 -23.56 -0.21 3.20
CA LYS A 131 -24.94 -0.74 3.11
C LYS A 131 -24.98 -2.23 2.81
N LEU A 132 -24.02 -2.76 2.06
CA LEU A 132 -23.94 -4.17 1.69
C LEU A 132 -23.53 -5.05 2.87
N GLN A 133 -22.66 -4.57 3.74
CA GLN A 133 -22.17 -5.31 4.90
C GLN A 133 -23.28 -5.87 5.81
N PRO A 134 -24.27 -5.08 6.28
CA PRO A 134 -25.37 -5.63 7.08
C PRO A 134 -26.30 -6.54 6.26
N LEU A 135 -26.40 -6.34 4.94
CA LEU A 135 -27.18 -7.23 4.07
C LEU A 135 -26.51 -8.60 3.92
N VAL A 136 -25.18 -8.65 3.87
CA VAL A 136 -24.42 -9.90 3.86
C VAL A 136 -24.61 -10.66 5.17
N GLU A 137 -24.58 -9.96 6.30
CA GLU A 137 -24.84 -10.57 7.61
C GLU A 137 -26.26 -11.14 7.71
N LEU A 138 -27.26 -10.37 7.25
CA LEU A 138 -28.64 -10.86 7.16
C LEU A 138 -28.75 -12.09 6.24
N HIS A 139 -28.04 -12.08 5.10
CA HIS A 139 -28.07 -13.20 4.17
C HIS A 139 -27.46 -14.48 4.75
N ILE A 140 -26.39 -14.35 5.56
CA ILE A 140 -25.80 -15.47 6.29
C ILE A 140 -26.82 -16.04 7.29
N GLN A 141 -27.50 -15.18 8.06
CA GLN A 141 -28.53 -15.61 9.02
C GLN A 141 -29.70 -16.32 8.31
N GLN A 142 -30.20 -15.75 7.20
CA GLN A 142 -31.25 -16.37 6.40
C GLN A 142 -30.84 -17.74 5.85
N LYS A 143 -29.57 -17.91 5.47
CA LYS A 143 -29.05 -19.19 5.00
C LYS A 143 -29.01 -20.22 6.12
N GLU A 144 -28.57 -19.85 7.32
CA GLU A 144 -28.57 -20.75 8.48
C GLU A 144 -29.99 -21.19 8.86
N GLU A 145 -30.97 -20.26 8.88
CA GLU A 145 -32.37 -20.58 9.14
C GLU A 145 -32.98 -21.51 8.07
N PHE A 146 -32.62 -21.27 6.80
CA PHE A 146 -33.02 -22.12 5.69
C PHE A 146 -32.47 -23.54 5.85
N ASP A 147 -31.16 -23.68 6.13
CA ASP A 147 -30.50 -24.98 6.27
C ASP A 147 -31.11 -25.80 7.43
N VAL A 148 -31.42 -25.16 8.57
CA VAL A 148 -32.11 -25.81 9.71
C VAL A 148 -33.52 -26.26 9.32
N THR A 149 -34.25 -25.43 8.57
CA THR A 149 -35.62 -25.75 8.14
C THR A 149 -35.62 -26.89 7.13
N ASP A 150 -34.65 -26.89 6.21
CA ASP A 150 -34.46 -27.94 5.20
C ASP A 150 -34.10 -29.28 5.85
N GLU A 151 -33.23 -29.28 6.86
CA GLU A 151 -32.90 -30.49 7.63
C GLU A 151 -34.14 -31.03 8.37
N ARG A 152 -34.94 -30.15 8.98
CA ARG A 152 -36.19 -30.56 9.66
C ARG A 152 -37.19 -31.14 8.67
N LEU A 153 -37.30 -30.58 7.47
CA LEU A 153 -38.18 -31.08 6.41
C LEU A 153 -37.71 -32.45 5.90
N HIS A 154 -36.41 -32.62 5.66
CA HIS A 154 -35.82 -33.89 5.30
C HIS A 154 -36.07 -34.97 6.36
N ASN A 155 -35.89 -34.63 7.65
CA ASN A 155 -36.16 -35.54 8.75
C ASN A 155 -37.64 -35.94 8.83
N LEU A 156 -38.56 -34.99 8.62
CA LEU A 156 -40.00 -35.27 8.58
C LEU A 156 -40.36 -36.18 7.41
N LEU A 157 -39.80 -35.93 6.22
CA LEU A 157 -40.02 -36.75 5.04
C LEU A 157 -39.48 -38.18 5.24
N ALA A 158 -38.30 -38.32 5.86
CA ALA A 158 -37.73 -39.61 6.21
C ALA A 158 -38.62 -40.37 7.21
N ALA A 159 -39.14 -39.68 8.24
CA ALA A 159 -40.06 -40.28 9.20
C ALA A 159 -41.37 -40.73 8.53
N TYR A 160 -41.95 -39.89 7.68
CA TYR A 160 -43.14 -40.22 6.89
C TYR A 160 -42.92 -41.46 6.02
N ASN A 161 -41.83 -41.49 5.25
CA ASN A 161 -41.47 -42.64 4.40
C ASN A 161 -41.28 -43.91 5.24
N LYS A 162 -40.71 -43.81 6.44
CA LYS A 162 -40.58 -44.95 7.35
C LYS A 162 -41.93 -45.47 7.83
N ILE A 163 -42.84 -44.57 8.22
CA ILE A 163 -44.19 -44.92 8.66
C ILE A 163 -44.95 -45.61 7.53
N ILE A 164 -44.95 -45.04 6.32
CA ILE A 164 -45.63 -45.62 5.15
C ILE A 164 -45.08 -47.02 4.84
N ASN A 165 -43.77 -47.20 4.83
CA ASN A 165 -43.17 -48.52 4.60
C ASN A 165 -43.55 -49.56 5.67
N LEU A 166 -43.62 -49.16 6.93
CA LEU A 166 -44.07 -50.05 8.02
C LEU A 166 -45.55 -50.40 7.85
N LEU A 167 -46.38 -49.42 7.52
CA LEU A 167 -47.82 -49.60 7.32
C LEU A 167 -48.10 -50.53 6.12
N SER A 168 -47.38 -50.36 5.01
CA SER A 168 -47.43 -51.27 3.86
C SER A 168 -47.03 -52.70 4.24
N LYS A 169 -45.94 -52.88 5.00
CA LYS A 169 -45.53 -54.21 5.49
C LYS A 169 -46.58 -54.84 6.40
N GLN A 170 -47.17 -54.03 7.28
CA GLN A 170 -48.22 -54.51 8.20
C GLN A 170 -49.46 -54.96 7.47
N PHE A 171 -49.90 -54.22 6.44
CA PHE A 171 -51.01 -54.64 5.59
C PHE A 171 -50.74 -55.95 4.87
N VAL A 172 -49.55 -56.15 4.31
CA VAL A 172 -49.18 -57.43 3.68
C VAL A 172 -49.17 -58.59 4.69
N GLN A 173 -48.70 -58.35 5.91
CA GLN A 173 -48.74 -59.38 6.96
C GLN A 173 -50.17 -59.73 7.38
N TRP A 174 -51.03 -58.72 7.55
CA TRP A 174 -52.44 -58.94 7.85
C TRP A 174 -53.16 -59.67 6.72
N ASP A 175 -52.90 -59.31 5.48
CA ASP A 175 -53.44 -59.99 4.29
C ASP A 175 -53.03 -61.47 4.26
N SER A 176 -51.74 -61.75 4.44
CA SER A 176 -51.24 -63.13 4.52
C SER A 176 -51.86 -63.93 5.66
N ALA A 177 -52.02 -63.32 6.85
CA ALA A 177 -52.66 -63.97 7.98
C ALA A 177 -54.15 -64.24 7.73
N LEU A 178 -54.86 -63.30 7.10
CA LEU A 178 -56.27 -63.45 6.71
C LEU A 178 -56.42 -64.60 5.70
N THR A 179 -55.60 -64.62 4.64
CA THR A 179 -55.61 -65.69 3.63
C THR A 179 -55.34 -67.06 4.25
N GLN A 180 -54.42 -67.17 5.21
CA GLN A 180 -54.16 -68.43 5.91
C GLN A 180 -55.38 -68.92 6.71
N ILE A 181 -56.08 -68.00 7.38
CA ILE A 181 -57.30 -68.32 8.14
C ILE A 181 -58.44 -68.73 7.19
N GLU A 182 -58.59 -68.03 6.07
CA GLU A 182 -59.58 -68.35 5.03
C GLU A 182 -59.33 -69.75 4.45
N GLN A 183 -58.08 -70.06 4.09
CA GLN A 183 -57.70 -71.39 3.61
C GLN A 183 -57.95 -72.48 4.67
N ALA A 184 -57.63 -72.22 5.93
CA ALA A 184 -57.91 -73.18 7.01
C ALA A 184 -59.42 -73.40 7.24
N MET A 185 -60.26 -72.41 6.96
CA MET A 185 -61.72 -72.55 7.00
C MET A 185 -62.28 -73.27 5.77
N GLU A 186 -61.73 -73.06 4.57
CA GLU A 186 -62.12 -73.80 3.37
C GLU A 186 -61.70 -75.28 3.39
N VAL A 187 -60.58 -75.61 4.06
CA VAL A 187 -60.04 -76.98 4.15
C VAL A 187 -60.72 -77.82 5.24
N LYS A 188 -61.65 -77.26 6.02
CA LYS A 188 -62.47 -78.03 6.96
C LYS A 188 -63.76 -78.49 6.24
N PRO A 189 -63.82 -79.70 5.66
CA PRO A 189 -65.11 -80.24 5.22
C PRO A 189 -66.00 -80.37 6.46
N ALA A 190 -67.25 -79.96 6.29
CA ALA A 190 -68.28 -80.13 7.29
C ALA A 190 -68.47 -81.63 7.56
N ASP A 191 -68.01 -82.07 8.74
CA ASP A 191 -68.40 -83.30 9.42
C ASP A 191 -68.64 -82.97 10.90
#